data_AF-A0A968MDL9-F1
#
_entry.id   AF-A0A968MDL9-F1
#
_cell.length_a   1.000
_cell.length_b   1.000
_cell.length_c   1.000
_cell.angle_alpha   90.00
_cell.angle_beta   90.00
_cell.angle_gamma   90.00
#
_symmetry.space_group_name_H-M   'P 1'
#
loop_
_entity.id
_entity.type
_entity.pdbx_description
1 polymer ?
#
loop_
_entity_poly.entity_id
_entity_poly.type
_entity_poly.pdbx_seq_one_letter_code
_entity_poly.pdbx_strand_id
1 'polypeptide(L)'
;MMKVRSIEIYVFAAFWLLATACQQNASTTPKVALDLKEFEEEPLKGTSVKRVIRRNVEGNVIEEGFVRAGLKDGAWITYDNEGKVISVTTYIEGQLNGIHLELDKSYRLVSTTGYKNNDFLGQPRNINLVESQRNCLMKMANWMDYTKNFMKIMVNHK
;
A
#
# COMPACT_ATOMS: atom_id res chain seq x y z
N MET A 1 -19.38 67.49 -2.76
CA MET A 1 -19.35 66.51 -1.65
C MET A 1 -19.87 65.17 -2.16
N MET A 2 -18.98 64.22 -2.46
CA MET A 2 -19.31 62.80 -2.63
C MET A 2 -18.08 62.01 -2.15
N LYS A 3 -18.29 61.13 -1.16
CA LYS A 3 -17.23 60.42 -0.42
C LYS A 3 -16.48 59.43 -1.33
N VAL A 4 -15.21 59.68 -1.58
CA VAL A 4 -14.26 58.79 -2.30
C VAL A 4 -13.74 57.65 -1.39
N ARG A 5 -14.43 57.35 -0.28
CA ARG A 5 -13.94 56.40 0.75
C ARG A 5 -14.55 54.99 0.69
N SER A 6 -15.44 54.73 -0.26
CA SER A 6 -16.19 53.47 -0.32
C SER A 6 -15.65 52.45 -1.33
N ILE A 7 -14.86 52.86 -2.34
CA ILE A 7 -14.43 51.96 -3.43
C ILE A 7 -13.18 51.14 -3.07
N GLU A 8 -12.23 51.70 -2.30
CA GLU A 8 -11.00 50.99 -1.93
C GLU A 8 -11.25 49.80 -0.99
N ILE A 9 -12.32 49.84 -0.19
CA ILE A 9 -12.69 48.75 0.72
C ILE A 9 -13.17 47.52 -0.07
N TYR A 10 -13.87 47.70 -1.21
CA TYR A 10 -14.36 46.58 -2.00
C TYR A 10 -13.25 45.88 -2.81
N VAL A 11 -12.20 46.60 -3.20
CA VAL A 11 -11.05 46.02 -3.92
C VAL A 11 -10.20 45.14 -2.98
N PHE A 12 -10.02 45.54 -1.72
CA PHE A 12 -9.34 44.71 -0.72
C PHE A 12 -10.20 43.53 -0.23
N ALA A 13 -11.53 43.69 -0.13
CA ALA A 13 -12.42 42.60 0.25
C ALA A 13 -12.55 41.51 -0.84
N ALA A 14 -12.50 41.88 -2.12
CA ALA A 14 -12.56 40.92 -3.23
C ALA A 14 -11.28 40.07 -3.35
N PHE A 15 -10.12 40.60 -2.92
CA PHE A 15 -8.85 39.86 -2.94
C PHE A 15 -8.72 38.86 -1.78
N TRP A 16 -9.43 39.09 -0.67
CA TRP A 16 -9.53 38.14 0.45
C TRP A 16 -10.53 37.01 0.20
N LEU A 17 -11.48 37.19 -0.73
CA LEU A 17 -12.48 36.19 -1.12
C LEU A 17 -11.99 35.16 -2.16
N LEU A 18 -10.87 35.41 -2.84
CA LEU A 18 -10.31 34.48 -3.85
C LEU A 18 -9.20 33.56 -3.32
N ALA A 19 -8.66 33.80 -2.12
CA ALA A 19 -7.61 32.97 -1.53
C ALA A 19 -8.13 31.69 -0.83
N THR A 20 -9.43 31.55 -0.62
CA THR A 20 -10.02 30.37 0.06
C THR A 20 -10.47 29.26 -0.90
N ALA A 21 -10.34 29.44 -2.21
CA ALA A 21 -10.69 28.43 -3.20
C ALA A 21 -9.52 27.47 -3.48
N CYS A 22 -8.94 26.89 -2.44
CA CYS A 22 -8.19 25.63 -2.48
C CYS A 22 -7.95 25.15 -1.05
N GLN A 23 -9.02 24.90 -0.29
CA GLN A 23 -8.94 23.83 0.71
C GLN A 23 -8.86 22.53 -0.08
N GLN A 24 -7.64 22.09 -0.38
CA GLN A 24 -7.42 20.68 -0.67
C GLN A 24 -7.81 19.95 0.62
N ASN A 25 -9.02 19.43 0.63
CA ASN A 25 -9.45 18.45 1.62
C ASN A 25 -8.50 17.27 1.47
N ALA A 26 -7.37 17.32 2.19
CA ALA A 26 -6.58 16.15 2.46
C ALA A 26 -7.52 15.25 3.25
N SER A 27 -8.03 14.19 2.61
CA SER A 27 -8.80 13.16 3.28
C SER A 27 -7.98 12.65 4.47
N THR A 28 -8.32 13.15 5.66
CA THR A 28 -7.76 12.70 6.94
C THR A 28 -8.44 11.38 7.29
N THR A 29 -8.29 10.37 6.43
CA THR A 29 -8.63 8.99 6.79
C THR A 29 -7.68 8.60 7.92
N PRO A 30 -8.18 8.20 9.10
CA PRO A 30 -7.31 7.82 10.21
C PRO A 30 -6.31 6.77 9.77
N LYS A 31 -5.01 7.00 10.03
CA LYS A 31 -3.97 5.98 9.79
C LYS A 31 -4.26 4.82 10.73
N VAL A 32 -4.69 3.69 10.18
CA VAL A 32 -5.00 2.49 10.97
C VAL A 32 -3.68 1.83 11.35
N ALA A 33 -3.35 1.88 12.64
CA ALA A 33 -2.22 1.14 13.19
C ALA A 33 -2.49 -0.36 13.09
N LEU A 34 -1.48 -1.13 12.64
CA LEU A 34 -1.58 -2.58 12.57
C LEU A 34 -1.45 -3.16 13.98
N ASP A 35 -2.35 -4.07 14.38
CA ASP A 35 -2.16 -4.84 15.61
C ASP A 35 -1.08 -5.91 15.36
N LEU A 36 0.13 -5.63 15.86
CA LEU A 36 1.30 -6.47 15.64
C LEU A 36 1.30 -7.76 16.47
N LYS A 37 0.37 -7.94 17.42
CA LYS A 37 0.30 -9.16 18.25
C LYS A 37 0.09 -10.44 17.45
N GLU A 38 -0.56 -10.33 16.29
CA GLU A 38 -0.83 -11.45 15.40
C GLU A 38 0.32 -11.75 14.42
N PHE A 39 1.43 -11.01 14.51
CA PHE A 39 2.53 -11.09 13.56
C PHE A 39 3.85 -11.50 14.21
N GLU A 40 4.57 -12.39 13.54
CA GLU A 40 5.99 -12.61 13.75
C GLU A 40 6.76 -11.44 13.13
N GLU A 41 7.59 -10.75 13.90
CA GLU A 41 8.37 -9.59 13.43
C GLU A 41 9.84 -9.95 13.17
N GLU A 42 10.37 -9.50 12.04
CA GLU A 42 11.78 -9.62 11.66
C GLU A 42 12.34 -8.22 11.31
N PRO A 43 13.22 -7.64 12.15
CA PRO A 43 13.78 -6.31 11.88
C PRO A 43 14.79 -6.36 10.72
N LEU A 44 14.67 -5.43 9.77
CA LEU A 44 15.62 -5.30 8.68
C LEU A 44 16.83 -4.47 9.14
N LYS A 45 18.00 -5.12 9.26
CA LYS A 45 19.25 -4.51 9.74
C LYS A 45 19.56 -3.20 9.02
N GLY A 46 19.82 -2.15 9.79
CA GLY A 46 20.18 -0.83 9.26
C GLY A 46 18.99 0.02 8.76
N THR A 47 17.75 -0.42 9.01
CA THR A 47 16.55 0.35 8.62
C THR A 47 15.56 0.47 9.79
N SER A 48 14.61 1.40 9.68
CA SER A 48 13.47 1.50 10.60
C SER A 48 12.29 0.60 10.21
N VAL A 49 12.49 -0.28 9.23
CA VAL A 49 11.45 -1.14 8.65
C VAL A 49 11.55 -2.53 9.28
N LYS A 50 10.39 -3.11 9.58
CA LYS A 50 10.26 -4.50 10.02
C LYS A 50 9.52 -5.27 8.96
N ARG A 51 9.97 -6.49 8.66
CA ARG A 51 9.15 -7.47 7.96
C ARG A 51 8.24 -8.14 8.99
N VAL A 52 6.99 -8.40 8.63
CA VAL A 52 6.01 -9.05 9.49
C VAL A 52 5.35 -10.21 8.76
N ILE A 53 5.06 -11.28 9.49
CA ILE A 53 4.47 -12.52 8.94
C ILE A 53 3.34 -12.97 9.85
N ARG A 54 2.16 -13.20 9.29
CA ARG A 54 1.01 -13.81 9.98
C ARG A 54 0.79 -15.23 9.49
N ARG A 55 0.56 -16.13 10.43
CA ARG A 55 0.30 -17.55 10.17
C ARG A 55 -1.10 -17.94 10.62
N ASN A 56 -1.66 -18.96 9.97
CA ASN A 56 -2.88 -19.60 10.44
C ASN A 56 -2.59 -20.56 11.61
N VAL A 57 -3.63 -21.21 12.15
CA VAL A 57 -3.52 -22.18 13.26
C VAL A 57 -2.68 -23.41 12.93
N GLU A 58 -2.48 -23.71 11.65
CA GLU A 58 -1.66 -24.82 11.16
C GLU A 58 -0.19 -24.42 10.96
N GLY A 59 0.15 -23.15 11.18
CA GLY A 59 1.49 -22.59 10.97
C GLY A 59 1.77 -22.15 9.52
N ASN A 60 0.80 -22.25 8.62
CA ASN A 60 0.93 -21.81 7.23
C ASN A 60 0.90 -20.28 7.15
N VAL A 61 1.79 -19.69 6.34
CA VAL A 61 1.82 -18.23 6.13
C VAL A 61 0.58 -17.82 5.35
N ILE A 62 -0.15 -16.83 5.84
CA ILE A 62 -1.37 -16.32 5.20
C ILE A 62 -1.26 -14.84 4.81
N GLU A 63 -0.33 -14.11 5.42
CA GLU A 63 -0.07 -12.71 5.08
C GLU A 63 1.36 -12.33 5.47
N GLU A 64 2.05 -11.58 4.61
CA GLU A 64 3.33 -10.98 4.97
C GLU A 64 3.53 -9.64 4.28
N GLY A 65 4.38 -8.81 4.87
CA GLY A 65 4.68 -7.49 4.32
C GLY A 65 5.67 -6.72 5.17
N PHE A 66 5.74 -5.41 4.95
CA PHE A 66 6.62 -4.52 5.70
C PHE A 66 5.82 -3.50 6.51
N VAL A 67 6.39 -3.15 7.65
CA VAL A 67 5.85 -2.19 8.61
C VAL A 67 6.90 -1.13 8.90
N ARG A 68 6.47 0.13 8.87
CA ARG A 68 7.27 1.27 9.30
C ARG A 68 6.45 2.07 10.31
N ALA A 69 7.02 2.34 11.48
CA ALA A 69 6.34 3.05 12.56
C ALA A 69 4.95 2.46 12.94
N GLY A 70 4.80 1.14 12.91
CA GLY A 70 3.54 0.46 13.23
C GLY A 70 2.48 0.47 12.13
N LEU A 71 2.79 1.02 10.95
CA LEU A 71 1.90 1.13 9.81
C LEU A 71 2.37 0.24 8.65
N LYS A 72 1.42 -0.34 7.90
CA LYS A 72 1.72 -1.05 6.65
C LYS A 72 2.46 -0.12 5.68
N ASP A 73 3.58 -0.57 5.12
CA ASP A 73 4.43 0.21 4.23
C ASP A 73 4.99 -0.72 3.15
N GLY A 74 4.92 -0.32 1.88
CA GLY A 74 5.35 -1.12 0.75
C GLY A 74 4.38 -2.24 0.37
N ALA A 75 4.91 -3.32 -0.20
CA ALA A 75 4.13 -4.44 -0.70
C ALA A 75 3.70 -5.38 0.43
N TRP A 76 2.44 -5.81 0.36
CA TRP A 76 1.80 -6.77 1.25
C TRP A 76 1.21 -7.89 0.43
N ILE A 77 1.49 -9.12 0.82
CA ILE A 77 1.13 -10.33 0.09
C ILE A 77 0.21 -11.16 0.97
N THR A 78 -0.88 -11.68 0.38
CA THR A 78 -1.73 -12.67 1.05
C THR A 78 -1.67 -14.00 0.32
N TYR A 79 -1.81 -15.06 1.10
CA TYR A 79 -1.72 -16.44 0.63
C TYR A 79 -3.01 -17.19 0.93
N ASP A 80 -3.33 -18.18 0.10
CA ASP A 80 -4.29 -19.21 0.46
C ASP A 80 -3.67 -20.25 1.43
N ASN A 81 -4.50 -21.21 1.86
CA ASN A 81 -4.08 -22.27 2.78
C ASN A 81 -3.03 -23.23 2.19
N GLU A 82 -2.87 -23.23 0.86
CA GLU A 82 -1.86 -24.04 0.15
C GLU A 82 -0.53 -23.28 0.02
N GLY A 83 -0.45 -22.06 0.57
CA GLY A 83 0.74 -21.21 0.53
C GLY A 83 0.90 -20.47 -0.79
N LYS A 84 -0.15 -20.38 -1.59
CA LYS A 84 -0.12 -19.71 -2.89
C LYS A 84 -0.57 -18.26 -2.77
N VAL A 85 0.15 -17.37 -3.47
CA VAL A 85 -0.19 -15.95 -3.54
C VAL A 85 -1.55 -15.74 -4.20
N ILE A 86 -2.46 -15.07 -3.49
CA ILE A 86 -3.80 -14.71 -3.98
C ILE A 86 -3.97 -13.20 -4.16
N SER A 87 -3.21 -12.38 -3.45
CA SER A 87 -3.20 -10.94 -3.70
C SER A 87 -1.87 -10.28 -3.35
N VAL A 88 -1.61 -9.14 -4.00
CA VAL A 88 -0.53 -8.23 -3.64
C VAL A 88 -1.04 -6.81 -3.60
N THR A 89 -0.75 -6.09 -2.53
CA THR A 89 -1.28 -4.74 -2.27
C THR A 89 -0.18 -3.78 -1.85
N THR A 90 -0.21 -2.55 -2.36
CA THR A 90 0.78 -1.53 -1.99
C THR A 90 0.22 -0.56 -0.96
N TYR A 91 0.96 -0.36 0.13
CA TYR A 91 0.63 0.57 1.20
C TYR A 91 1.70 1.66 1.35
N ILE A 92 1.29 2.85 1.76
CA ILE A 92 2.17 3.92 2.23
C ILE A 92 1.54 4.47 3.50
N GLU A 93 2.28 4.42 4.62
CA GLU A 93 1.83 4.90 5.92
C GLU A 93 0.44 4.37 6.34
N GLY A 94 0.19 3.09 6.08
CA GLY A 94 -1.05 2.40 6.42
C GLY A 94 -2.19 2.62 5.43
N GLN A 95 -1.99 3.39 4.36
CA GLN A 95 -3.00 3.67 3.35
C GLN A 95 -2.72 2.91 2.06
N LEU A 96 -3.76 2.38 1.41
CA LEU A 96 -3.68 1.86 0.05
C LEU A 96 -3.18 2.96 -0.88
N ASN A 97 -2.04 2.72 -1.50
CA ASN A 97 -1.37 3.68 -2.38
C ASN A 97 -0.58 2.94 -3.45
N GLY A 98 -1.14 2.89 -4.65
CA GLY A 98 -0.60 2.08 -5.75
C GLY A 98 -1.58 1.00 -6.19
N ILE A 99 -1.05 -0.11 -6.69
CA ILE A 99 -1.86 -1.19 -7.26
C ILE A 99 -2.15 -2.26 -6.21
N HIS A 100 -3.39 -2.76 -6.27
CA HIS A 100 -3.85 -4.03 -5.74
C HIS A 100 -4.02 -5.02 -6.88
N LEU A 101 -3.44 -6.21 -6.74
CA LEU A 101 -3.50 -7.31 -7.69
C LEU A 101 -4.23 -8.49 -7.05
N GLU A 102 -5.15 -9.12 -7.79
CA GLU A 102 -5.76 -10.39 -7.41
C GLU A 102 -5.37 -11.47 -8.40
N LEU A 103 -5.04 -12.66 -7.88
CA LEU A 103 -4.65 -13.83 -8.66
C LEU A 103 -5.61 -14.99 -8.43
N ASP A 104 -5.80 -15.81 -9.45
CA ASP A 104 -6.55 -17.07 -9.30
C ASP A 104 -5.65 -18.23 -8.83
N LYS A 105 -6.29 -19.38 -8.60
CA LYS A 105 -5.62 -20.65 -8.25
C LYS A 105 -4.62 -21.17 -9.30
N SER A 106 -4.53 -20.55 -10.48
CA SER A 106 -3.55 -20.84 -11.53
C SER A 106 -2.51 -19.73 -11.73
N TYR A 107 -2.44 -18.74 -10.83
CA TYR A 107 -1.50 -17.60 -10.85
C TYR A 107 -1.79 -16.62 -12.00
N ARG A 108 -2.99 -16.68 -12.56
CA ARG A 108 -3.44 -15.77 -13.59
C ARG A 108 -4.01 -14.53 -12.92
N LEU A 109 -3.73 -13.39 -13.53
CA LEU A 109 -4.24 -12.11 -13.08
C LEU A 109 -5.77 -12.08 -13.25
N VAL A 110 -6.47 -11.87 -12.14
CA VAL A 110 -7.95 -11.73 -12.12
C VAL A 110 -8.33 -10.27 -12.24
N SER A 111 -7.71 -9.42 -11.41
CA SER A 111 -8.04 -8.00 -11.38
C SER A 111 -6.84 -7.15 -10.99
N THR A 112 -6.89 -5.88 -11.42
CA THR A 112 -5.96 -4.84 -10.97
C THR A 112 -6.73 -3.59 -10.62
N THR A 113 -6.47 -3.04 -9.45
CA THR A 113 -7.15 -1.85 -8.96
C THR A 113 -6.13 -0.85 -8.47
N GLY A 114 -6.23 0.39 -8.94
CA GLY A 114 -5.43 1.51 -8.47
C GLY A 114 -6.08 2.19 -7.26
N TYR A 115 -5.25 2.54 -6.29
CA TYR A 115 -5.63 3.32 -5.12
C TYR A 115 -4.72 4.51 -4.92
N LYS A 116 -5.27 5.60 -4.39
CA LYS A 116 -4.48 6.74 -3.90
C LYS A 116 -5.03 7.19 -2.55
N ASN A 117 -4.22 7.07 -1.49
CA ASN A 117 -4.61 7.47 -0.14
C ASN A 117 -5.94 6.83 0.31
N ASN A 118 -6.13 5.53 0.04
CA ASN A 118 -7.37 4.77 0.19
C ASN A 118 -8.50 5.08 -0.81
N ASP A 119 -8.39 6.11 -1.65
CA ASP A 119 -9.39 6.39 -2.67
C ASP A 119 -9.28 5.39 -3.83
N PHE A 120 -10.40 4.77 -4.19
CA PHE A 120 -10.50 3.85 -5.32
C PHE A 120 -10.42 4.62 -6.64
N LEU A 121 -9.43 4.29 -7.48
CA LEU A 121 -9.26 4.86 -8.82
C LEU A 121 -9.76 3.94 -9.93
N GLY A 122 -10.12 2.70 -9.61
CA GLY A 122 -10.53 1.67 -10.57
C GLY A 122 -9.36 1.02 -11.29
N GLN A 123 -9.64 0.40 -12.43
CA GLN A 123 -8.62 -0.30 -13.21
C GLN A 123 -7.64 0.71 -13.84
N PRO A 124 -6.32 0.53 -13.69
CA PRO A 124 -5.37 1.46 -14.27
C PRO A 124 -5.45 1.47 -15.80
N ARG A 125 -5.55 2.66 -16.40
CA ARG A 125 -5.68 2.81 -17.87
C ARG A 125 -4.41 2.45 -18.64
N ASN A 126 -3.24 2.50 -18.00
CA ASN A 126 -1.96 2.26 -18.66
C ASN A 126 -1.48 0.82 -18.41
N ILE A 127 -1.69 -0.03 -19.41
CA ILE A 127 -1.35 -1.46 -19.35
C ILE A 127 0.14 -1.73 -19.11
N ASN A 128 1.04 -0.87 -19.61
CA ASN A 128 2.48 -1.04 -19.42
C ASN A 128 2.89 -0.78 -17.97
N LEU A 129 2.24 0.18 -17.30
CA LEU A 129 2.43 0.41 -15.86
C LEU A 129 1.89 -0.75 -15.04
N VAL A 130 0.71 -1.29 -15.41
CA VAL A 130 0.15 -2.48 -14.77
C VAL A 130 1.11 -3.65 -14.88
N GLU A 131 1.61 -3.92 -16.08
CA GLU A 131 2.51 -5.04 -16.34
C GLU A 131 3.88 -4.85 -15.67
N SER A 132 4.42 -3.64 -15.66
CA SER A 132 5.67 -3.31 -14.96
C SER A 132 5.53 -3.51 -13.44
N GLN A 133 4.46 -2.99 -12.84
CA GLN A 133 4.20 -3.13 -11.40
C GLN A 133 3.87 -4.58 -11.04
N ARG A 134 3.07 -5.28 -11.87
CA ARG A 134 2.83 -6.72 -11.74
C ARG A 134 4.13 -7.50 -11.76
N ASN A 135 5.00 -7.27 -12.74
CA ASN A 135 6.28 -7.97 -12.82
C ASN A 135 7.19 -7.66 -11.62
N CYS A 136 7.19 -6.43 -11.11
CA CYS A 136 7.96 -6.07 -9.92
C CYS A 136 7.41 -6.76 -8.66
N LEU A 137 6.09 -6.68 -8.43
CA LEU A 137 5.41 -7.31 -7.30
C LEU A 137 5.53 -8.84 -7.34
N MET A 138 5.40 -9.45 -8.52
CA MET A 138 5.58 -10.89 -8.70
C MET A 138 7.03 -11.32 -8.53
N LYS A 139 8.01 -10.49 -8.94
CA LYS A 139 9.42 -10.77 -8.63
C LYS A 139 9.68 -10.73 -7.14
N MET A 140 9.10 -9.77 -6.41
CA MET A 140 9.22 -9.68 -4.95
C MET A 140 8.58 -10.89 -4.28
N ALA A 141 7.36 -11.27 -4.68
CA ALA A 141 6.67 -12.45 -4.16
C ALA A 141 7.43 -13.76 -4.46
N ASN A 142 7.85 -13.96 -5.72
CA ASN A 142 8.63 -15.15 -6.10
C ASN A 142 10.02 -15.17 -5.48
N TRP A 143 10.65 -14.02 -5.19
CA TRP A 143 11.91 -13.99 -4.44
C TRP A 143 11.71 -14.46 -2.99
N MET A 144 10.56 -14.14 -2.38
CA MET A 144 10.22 -14.63 -1.05
C MET A 144 9.94 -16.14 -1.04
N ASP A 145 9.40 -16.70 -2.14
CA ASP A 145 9.22 -18.15 -2.30
C ASP A 145 10.50 -18.90 -2.71
N TYR A 146 11.31 -18.32 -3.60
CA TYR A 146 12.57 -18.90 -4.07
C TYR A 146 13.57 -19.05 -2.91
N THR A 147 13.66 -18.05 -2.03
CA THR A 147 14.50 -18.13 -0.82
C THR A 147 13.98 -19.14 0.20
N LYS A 148 12.66 -19.28 0.35
CA LYS A 148 12.03 -20.33 1.19
C LYS A 148 12.32 -21.74 0.67
N ASN A 149 12.13 -21.99 -0.63
CA ASN A 149 12.43 -23.28 -1.25
C ASN A 149 13.93 -23.59 -1.25
N PHE A 150 14.78 -22.61 -1.54
CA PHE A 150 16.23 -22.76 -1.46
C PHE A 150 16.69 -23.10 -0.03
N MET A 151 16.17 -22.42 1.00
CA MET A 151 16.49 -22.73 2.40
C MET A 151 15.94 -24.10 2.85
N LYS A 152 14.74 -24.49 2.41
CA LYS A 152 14.16 -25.80 2.69
C LYS A 152 14.99 -26.95 2.09
N ILE A 153 15.52 -26.76 0.87
CA ILE A 153 16.46 -27.69 0.24
C ILE A 153 17.76 -27.77 1.04
N MET A 154 18.31 -26.65 1.53
CA MET A 154 19.54 -26.67 2.33
C MET A 154 19.40 -27.25 3.74
N VAL A 155 18.20 -27.18 4.35
CA VAL A 155 17.94 -27.74 5.69
C VAL A 155 17.68 -29.25 5.66
N ASN A 156 17.09 -29.78 4.58
CA ASN A 156 16.78 -31.22 4.44
C ASN A 156 17.93 -32.09 3.89
N HIS A 157 19.09 -31.50 3.61
CA HIS A 157 20.29 -32.20 3.16
C HIS A 157 21.37 -32.32 4.25
N LYS A 158 20.97 -32.32 5.53
CA LYS A 158 21.85 -32.59 6.67
C LYS A 158 21.52 -33.92 7.34
#